data_AF-A0A2M7QL68-F1
#
_entry.id   AF-A0A2M7QL68-F1
#
_cell.length_a   1.000
_cell.length_b   1.000
_cell.length_c   1.000
_cell.angle_alpha   90.00
_cell.angle_beta   90.00
_cell.angle_gamma   90.00
#
_symmetry.space_group_name_H-M   'P 1'
#
loop_
_entity.id
_entity.type
_entity.pdbx_description
1 polymer ?
#
loop_
_entity_poly.entity_id
_entity_poly.type
_entity_poly.pdbx_seq_one_letter_code
_entity_poly.pdbx_strand_id
1 'polypeptide(L)'
;MSAGGAIHASCVAWAVAGKARGLLILGASGAGKSALALELIALGAALVADDQVALRRVGEAVVAAPPPPLAGLIEARGLGLLRMPHLA
;
A
#
# COMPACT_ATOMS: atom_id res chain seq x y z
N MET A 1 18.89 -3.10 12.31
CA MET A 1 17.84 -3.01 11.28
C MET A 1 17.93 -1.63 10.66
N SER A 2 18.60 -1.47 9.50
CA SER A 2 18.57 -0.17 8.82
C SER A 2 17.18 0.00 8.24
N ALA A 3 16.43 0.98 8.75
CA ALA A 3 15.14 1.34 8.17
C ALA A 3 15.37 1.78 6.72
N GLY A 4 14.94 0.96 5.76
CA GLY A 4 14.71 1.48 4.42
C GLY A 4 13.64 2.56 4.53
N GLY A 5 13.93 3.74 3.98
CA GLY A 5 13.06 4.91 4.12
C GLY A 5 11.64 4.61 3.62
N ALA A 6 10.65 5.23 4.26
CA ALA A 6 9.31 5.28 3.70
C ALA A 6 9.32 6.17 2.45
N ILE A 7 8.60 5.74 1.42
CA ILE A 7 8.41 6.51 0.20
C ILE A 7 6.94 6.90 0.03
N HIS A 8 6.70 8.03 -0.65
CA HIS A 8 5.34 8.47 -0.93
C HIS A 8 4.72 7.65 -2.09
N ALA A 9 3.88 6.69 -1.72
CA ALA A 9 3.33 5.69 -2.64
C ALA A 9 2.05 5.07 -2.04
N SER A 10 1.35 4.28 -2.85
CA SER A 10 0.29 3.37 -2.38
C SER A 10 0.67 1.94 -2.73
N CYS A 11 0.27 0.96 -1.93
CA CYS A 11 0.55 -0.45 -2.19
C CYS A 11 -0.66 -1.33 -1.88
N VAL A 12 -0.96 -2.23 -2.83
CA VAL A 12 -2.01 -3.25 -2.71
C VAL A 12 -1.45 -4.62 -3.09
N ALA A 13 -2.15 -5.69 -2.74
CA ALA A 13 -1.74 -7.04 -3.11
C ALA A 13 -2.92 -7.97 -3.42
N TRP A 14 -2.67 -8.99 -4.24
CA TRP A 14 -3.60 -10.09 -4.50
C TRP A 14 -3.00 -11.43 -4.13
N ALA A 15 -3.85 -12.41 -3.83
CA ALA A 15 -3.49 -13.82 -3.84
C ALA A 15 -3.60 -14.36 -5.28
N VAL A 16 -2.47 -14.70 -5.89
CA VAL A 16 -2.38 -15.26 -7.25
C VAL A 16 -1.71 -16.62 -7.17
N ALA A 17 -2.42 -17.68 -7.55
CA ALA A 17 -1.95 -19.07 -7.49
C ALA A 17 -1.36 -19.44 -6.10
N GLY A 18 -2.06 -19.03 -5.03
CA GLY A 18 -1.64 -19.28 -3.64
C GLY A 18 -0.47 -18.44 -3.14
N LYS A 19 0.00 -17.44 -3.90
CA LYS A 19 1.10 -16.55 -3.51
C LYS A 19 0.65 -15.08 -3.53
N ALA A 20 1.08 -14.31 -2.54
CA ALA A 20 0.86 -12.87 -2.53
C ALA A 20 1.68 -12.18 -3.64
N ARG A 21 1.03 -11.31 -4.41
CA ARG A 21 1.67 -10.43 -5.41
C ARG A 21 1.33 -8.99 -5.06
N GLY A 22 2.34 -8.22 -4.68
CA GLY A 22 2.21 -6.80 -4.37
C GLY A 22 2.37 -5.92 -5.60
N LEU A 23 1.62 -4.82 -5.65
CA LEU A 23 1.75 -3.73 -6.61
C LEU A 23 2.05 -2.46 -5.84
N LEU A 24 3.17 -1.83 -6.15
CA LEU A 24 3.55 -0.50 -5.64
C LEU A 24 3.16 0.54 -6.70
N ILE A 25 2.33 1.49 -6.31
CA ILE A 25 1.80 2.55 -7.16
C ILE A 25 2.56 3.84 -6.86
N LEU A 26 3.31 4.31 -7.86
CA LEU A 26 4.10 5.53 -7.79
C LEU A 26 3.47 6.62 -8.66
N GLY A 27 3.81 7.87 -8.34
CA GLY A 27 3.32 9.03 -9.06
C GLY A 27 3.37 10.30 -8.22
N ALA A 28 3.30 11.45 -8.88
CA ALA A 28 3.27 12.75 -8.22
C ALA A 28 2.13 12.85 -7.18
N SER A 29 2.25 13.80 -6.25
CA SER A 29 1.15 14.11 -5.34
C SER A 29 -0.07 14.57 -6.15
N GLY A 30 -1.26 14.11 -5.75
CA GLY A 30 -2.51 14.38 -6.47
C GLY A 30 -2.73 13.57 -7.76
N ALA A 31 -1.79 12.71 -8.19
CA ALA A 31 -1.93 11.91 -9.42
C ALA A 31 -2.95 10.76 -9.34
N GLY A 32 -3.63 10.57 -8.20
CA GLY A 32 -4.67 9.55 -8.04
C GLY A 32 -4.20 8.18 -7.53
N LYS A 33 -3.03 8.08 -6.88
CA LYS A 33 -2.49 6.81 -6.35
C LYS A 33 -3.47 6.08 -5.42
N SER A 34 -3.98 6.79 -4.41
CA SER A 34 -4.95 6.24 -3.44
C SER A 34 -6.30 5.90 -4.08
N ALA A 35 -6.73 6.70 -5.08
CA ALA A 35 -7.95 6.41 -5.84
C ALA A 35 -7.81 5.11 -6.63
N LEU A 36 -6.69 4.91 -7.34
CA LEU A 36 -6.41 3.66 -8.03
C LEU A 36 -6.30 2.49 -7.05
N ALA A 37 -5.68 2.68 -5.89
CA ALA A 37 -5.62 1.65 -4.85
C ALA A 37 -7.03 1.23 -4.37
N LEU A 38 -7.94 2.19 -4.13
CA LEU A 38 -9.33 1.92 -3.78
C LEU A 38 -10.08 1.17 -4.87
N GLU A 39 -9.91 1.54 -6.14
CA GLU A 39 -10.51 0.83 -7.27
C GLU A 39 -10.03 -0.62 -7.34
N LEU A 40 -8.73 -0.85 -7.16
CA LEU A 40 -8.15 -2.20 -7.15
C LEU A 40 -8.63 -3.02 -5.95
N ILE A 41 -8.81 -2.39 -4.78
CA ILE A 41 -9.39 -3.03 -3.60
C ILE A 41 -10.84 -3.45 -3.86
N ALA A 42 -11.64 -2.60 -4.52
CA ALA A 42 -12.99 -2.96 -4.95
C ALA A 42 -13.01 -4.15 -5.94
N LEU A 43 -11.92 -4.35 -6.69
CA LEU A 43 -11.71 -5.51 -7.57
C LEU A 43 -11.06 -6.71 -6.86
N GLY A 44 -10.95 -6.69 -5.53
CA GLY A 44 -10.48 -7.81 -4.72
C GLY A 44 -9.00 -7.77 -4.33
N ALA A 45 -8.32 -6.63 -4.51
CA ALA A 45 -7.02 -6.41 -3.89
C ALA A 45 -7.17 -6.18 -2.38
N ALA A 46 -6.13 -6.48 -1.63
CA ALA A 46 -6.00 -6.09 -0.23
C ALA A 46 -5.09 -4.87 -0.11
N LEU A 47 -5.45 -3.93 0.78
CA LEU A 47 -4.58 -2.82 1.15
C LEU A 47 -3.31 -3.37 1.82
N VAL A 48 -2.16 -2.87 1.42
CA VAL A 48 -0.90 -3.03 2.17
C VAL A 48 -0.59 -1.72 2.89
N ALA A 49 -0.51 -0.62 2.15
CA ALA A 49 -0.20 0.70 2.69
C ALA A 49 -0.70 1.81 1.75
N ASP A 50 -0.98 3.00 2.31
CA ASP A 50 -1.30 4.20 1.55
C ASP A 50 -0.52 5.40 2.10
N ASP A 51 -0.33 6.42 1.25
CA ASP A 51 0.46 7.64 1.46
C ASP A 51 1.97 7.44 1.71
N GLN A 52 2.33 6.56 2.64
CA GLN A 52 3.71 6.19 2.93
C GLN A 52 3.87 4.68 2.94
N VAL A 53 4.86 4.18 2.21
CA VAL A 53 5.18 2.75 2.15
C VAL A 53 6.61 2.54 2.61
N ALA A 54 6.78 1.81 3.72
CA ALA A 54 8.09 1.38 4.19
C ALA A 54 8.57 0.20 3.34
N LEU A 55 9.70 0.38 2.64
CA LEU A 55 10.30 -0.66 1.81
C LEU A 55 11.55 -1.20 2.48
N ARG A 56 11.66 -2.53 2.56
CA ARG A 56 12.87 -3.22 3.03
C ARG A 56 13.21 -4.38 2.12
N ARG A 57 14.51 -4.61 1.92
CA ARG A 57 15.00 -5.79 1.21
C ARG A 57 15.13 -6.97 2.19
N VAL A 58 14.63 -8.13 1.78
CA VAL A 58 14.69 -9.39 2.52
C VAL A 58 15.21 -10.46 1.55
N GLY A 59 16.52 -10.71 1.59
CA GLY A 59 17.19 -11.49 0.54
C GLY A 59 16.97 -10.83 -0.83
N GLU A 60 16.45 -11.61 -1.79
CA GLU A 60 16.14 -11.13 -3.14
C GLU A 60 14.79 -10.40 -3.25
N ALA A 61 13.95 -10.46 -2.21
CA ALA A 61 12.64 -9.85 -2.23
C ALA A 61 12.65 -8.42 -1.66
N VAL A 62 11.74 -7.59 -2.16
CA VAL A 62 11.38 -6.31 -1.54
C VAL A 62 10.04 -6.50 -0.83
N VAL A 63 9.99 -6.14 0.46
CA VAL A 63 8.78 -6.18 1.28
C VAL A 63 8.30 -4.76 1.48
N ALA A 64 7.02 -4.53 1.18
CA ALA A 64 6.30 -3.31 1.47
C ALA A 64 5.44 -3.50 2.72
N ALA A 65 5.44 -2.51 3.60
CA ALA A 65 4.60 -2.48 4.79
C ALA A 65 4.17 -1.04 5.08
N PRO A 66 3.03 -0.84 5.77
CA PRO A 66 2.67 0.49 6.22
C PRO A 66 3.57 0.89 7.40
N PRO A 67 3.96 2.17 7.52
CA PRO A 67 4.43 2.70 8.78
C PRO A 67 3.35 2.53 9.86
N PRO A 68 3.70 2.25 11.13
CA PRO A 68 2.71 1.94 12.17
C PRO A 68 1.57 2.96 12.32
N PRO A 69 1.80 4.29 12.24
CA PRO A 69 0.72 5.28 12.36
C PRO A 69 -0.30 5.23 11.21
N LEU A 70 0.08 4.68 10.05
CA LEU A 70 -0.70 4.68 8.82
C LEU A 70 -1.27 3.29 8.50
N ALA A 71 -1.05 2.30 9.36
CA ALA A 71 -1.51 0.94 9.17
C ALA A 71 -3.04 0.88 9.05
N GLY A 72 -3.50 0.32 7.93
CA GLY A 72 -4.93 0.16 7.60
C GLY A 72 -5.68 1.45 7.33
N LEU A 73 -4.98 2.56 7.07
CA LEU A 73 -5.58 3.83 6.67
C LEU A 73 -5.40 4.07 5.17
N ILE A 74 -6.42 4.64 4.54
CA ILE A 74 -6.38 5.10 3.14
C ILE A 74 -7.24 6.36 2.99
N GLU A 75 -6.76 7.35 2.23
CA GLU A 75 -7.52 8.57 1.97
C GLU A 75 -8.50 8.36 0.80
N ALA A 76 -9.80 8.50 1.08
CA ALA A 76 -10.83 8.60 0.06
C ALA A 76 -11.22 10.08 -0.12
N ARG A 77 -10.82 10.68 -1.24
CA ARG A 77 -11.09 12.10 -1.51
C ARG A 77 -12.58 12.40 -1.43
N GLY A 78 -12.95 13.42 -0.64
CA GLY A 78 -14.33 13.82 -0.39
C GLY A 78 -15.01 13.09 0.78
N LEU A 79 -14.43 11.98 1.26
CA LEU A 79 -14.90 11.23 2.43
C LEU A 79 -13.93 11.32 3.61
N GLY A 80 -12.64 11.61 3.35
CA GLY A 80 -11.59 11.69 4.35
C GLY A 80 -10.84 10.37 4.52
N LEU A 81 -10.21 10.19 5.68
CA LEU A 81 -9.46 8.97 6.01
C LEU A 81 -10.41 7.82 6.37
N LEU A 82 -10.24 6.70 5.69
CA LEU A 82 -10.97 5.47 5.96
C LEU A 82 -10.06 4.46 6.65
N ARG A 83 -10.65 3.65 7.54
CA ARG A 83 -9.98 2.49 8.14
C ARG A 83 -10.51 1.20 7.54
N MET A 84 -9.61 0.31 7.15
CA MET A 84 -9.98 -1.00 6.60
C MET A 84 -8.96 -2.10 6.96
N PRO A 85 -9.34 -3.39 6.81
CA PRO A 85 -8.38 -4.48 6.90
C PRO A 85 -7.21 -4.28 5.94
N HIS A 86 -6.01 -4.66 6.37
CA HIS A 86 -4.79 -4.55 5.57
C HIS A 86 -3.88 -5.75 5.82
N LEU A 87 -2.88 -5.91 4.95
CA LEU A 87 -1.80 -6.87 5.06
C LEU A 87 -0.54 -6.18 5.62
N ALA A 88 0.19 -6.88 6.49
CA ALA A 88 1.44 -6.41 7.11
C ALA A 88 2.59 -7.37 6.84
#